data_AF-A0A9D0TFJ8-F1
#
_entry.id   AF-A0A9D0TFJ8-F1
#
_cell.length_a   1.000
_cell.length_b   1.000
_cell.length_c   1.000
_cell.angle_alpha   90.00
_cell.angle_beta   90.00
_cell.angle_gamma   90.00
#
_symmetry.space_group_name_H-M   'P 1'
#
loop_
_entity.id
_entity.type
_entity.pdbx_description
1 polymer ?
#
loop_
_entity_poly.entity_id
_entity_poly.type
_entity_poly.pdbx_seq_one_letter_code
_entity_poly.pdbx_strand_id
1 'polypeptide(L)'
;MDTLTKFSESAKSMSRNPLGIIALFIVLIYGFASLVVVASNQLTPEERYPIIWFLVLFPLVVLAVFSWLVSKHHHKLYAPKDYSNDEFFLNISDALSTTKDEVDDLDIKIERGIISVVTSEEFVQKLNEANGGVREILYDIAEKVSKEVKSTAFIEVDAREFAGDRDKIFSLPVSAFRNFDQLLDRVFFRLPRTIKPFTYGHSWVLVDIETNEVIKSVGMIKGTEIGKRVDDYRALSDLGIGGGSRLKVVRPNAHNK
;
A
#
# COMPACT_ATOMS: atom_id res chain seq x y z
N MET A 1 -14.84 -22.40 28.60
CA MET A 1 -14.64 -22.36 27.14
C MET A 1 -13.79 -21.18 26.69
N ASP A 2 -13.76 -20.05 27.42
CA ASP A 2 -13.00 -18.82 27.08
C ASP A 2 -11.46 -18.88 27.08
N THR A 3 -10.83 -19.78 27.83
CA THR A 3 -9.36 -19.79 27.98
C THR A 3 -8.65 -20.44 26.79
N LEU A 4 -9.24 -21.51 26.24
CA LEU A 4 -8.74 -22.21 25.05
C LEU A 4 -8.85 -21.35 23.80
N THR A 5 -9.94 -20.59 23.67
CA THR A 5 -10.14 -19.64 22.57
C THR A 5 -9.15 -18.48 22.66
N LYS A 6 -8.96 -17.88 23.84
CA LYS A 6 -7.96 -16.82 24.07
C LYS A 6 -6.52 -17.27 23.82
N PHE A 7 -6.19 -18.52 24.17
CA PHE A 7 -4.87 -19.10 23.88
C PHE A 7 -4.67 -19.29 22.37
N SER A 8 -5.67 -19.85 21.68
CA SER A 8 -5.65 -20.04 20.22
C SER A 8 -5.50 -18.71 19.47
N GLU A 9 -6.20 -17.66 19.90
CA GLU A 9 -6.10 -16.32 19.32
C GLU A 9 -4.72 -15.69 19.56
N SER A 10 -4.17 -15.83 20.78
CA SER A 10 -2.82 -15.35 21.13
C SER A 10 -1.74 -16.07 20.32
N ALA A 11 -1.82 -17.40 20.18
CA ALA A 11 -0.90 -18.19 19.38
C ALA A 11 -0.97 -17.83 17.89
N LYS A 12 -2.18 -17.62 17.37
CA LYS A 12 -2.41 -17.15 15.99
C LYS A 12 -1.80 -15.77 15.75
N SER A 13 -1.91 -14.86 16.72
CA SER A 13 -1.30 -13.53 16.67
C SER A 13 0.24 -13.60 16.66
N MET A 14 0.84 -14.37 17.57
CA MET A 14 2.30 -14.55 17.63
C MET A 14 2.88 -15.23 16.38
N SER A 15 2.13 -16.11 15.71
CA SER A 15 2.59 -16.79 14.49
C SER A 15 2.71 -15.91 13.24
N ARG A 16 2.30 -14.64 13.29
CA ARG A 16 2.30 -13.72 12.12
C ARG A 16 3.65 -13.08 11.82
N ASN A 17 4.55 -12.98 12.82
CA ASN A 17 5.86 -12.36 12.68
C ASN A 17 6.96 -13.37 13.04
N PRO A 18 8.09 -13.44 12.31
CA PRO A 18 9.23 -14.28 12.64
C PRO A 18 9.69 -14.21 14.10
N LEU A 19 9.63 -13.03 14.74
CA LEU A 19 9.97 -12.88 16.16
C LEU A 19 8.95 -13.57 17.09
N GLY A 20 7.66 -13.50 16.75
CA GLY A 20 6.60 -14.16 17.51
C GLY A 20 6.58 -15.68 17.33
N ILE A 21 7.02 -16.17 16.17
CA ILE A 21 7.23 -17.61 15.94
C ILE A 21 8.34 -18.14 16.84
N ILE A 22 9.46 -17.42 16.97
CA ILE A 22 10.55 -17.78 17.89
C ILE A 22 10.05 -17.78 19.36
N ALA A 23 9.28 -16.78 19.76
CA ALA A 23 8.70 -16.72 21.11
C ALA A 23 7.73 -17.89 21.38
N LEU A 24 6.89 -18.26 20.40
CA LEU A 24 5.99 -19.41 20.50
C LEU A 24 6.77 -20.72 20.68
N PHE A 25 7.86 -20.90 19.92
CA PHE A 25 8.72 -22.08 20.05
C PHE A 25 9.36 -22.18 21.44
N ILE A 26 9.86 -21.08 22.00
CA ILE A 26 10.45 -21.07 23.35
C ILE A 26 9.42 -21.50 24.40
N VAL A 27 8.20 -20.95 24.34
CA VAL A 27 7.11 -21.30 25.27
C VAL A 27 6.70 -22.77 25.12
N LEU A 28 6.63 -23.27 23.88
CA LEU A 28 6.24 -24.65 23.61
C LEU A 28 7.32 -25.65 24.08
N ILE A 29 8.60 -25.33 23.89
CA ILE A 29 9.73 -26.12 24.44
C ILE A 29 9.63 -26.17 25.96
N TYR A 30 9.40 -25.04 26.62
CA TYR A 30 9.25 -24.98 28.07
C TYR A 30 8.03 -25.75 28.57
N GLY A 31 6.91 -25.68 27.84
CA GLY A 31 5.68 -26.42 28.15
C GLY A 31 5.90 -27.93 28.07
N PHE A 32 6.52 -28.42 26.99
CA PHE A 32 6.86 -29.84 26.88
C PHE A 32 7.91 -30.26 27.92
N ALA A 33 8.91 -29.43 28.22
CA ALA A 33 9.93 -29.74 29.22
C ALA A 33 9.28 -29.91 30.60
N SER A 34 8.36 -29.01 30.97
CA SER A 34 7.57 -29.12 32.19
C SER A 34 6.73 -30.39 32.23
N LEU A 35 6.02 -30.72 31.14
CA LEU A 35 5.20 -31.93 31.03
C LEU A 35 6.04 -33.20 31.20
N VAL A 36 7.20 -33.27 30.54
CA VAL A 36 8.12 -34.42 30.63
C VAL A 36 8.73 -34.52 32.01
N VAL A 37 9.06 -33.41 32.68
CA VAL A 37 9.55 -33.42 34.07
C VAL A 37 8.50 -33.99 35.02
N VAL A 38 7.23 -33.59 34.86
CA VAL A 38 6.12 -34.12 35.67
C VAL A 38 5.88 -35.61 35.38
N ALA A 39 5.93 -36.02 34.12
CA ALA A 39 5.76 -37.41 33.72
C ALA A 39 6.99 -38.29 34.03
N SER A 40 8.16 -37.70 34.26
CA SER A 40 9.43 -38.44 34.40
C SER A 40 9.49 -39.39 35.60
N ASN A 41 8.65 -39.17 36.62
CA ASN A 41 8.52 -40.06 37.76
C ASN A 41 7.67 -41.31 37.47
N GLN A 42 6.98 -41.35 36.33
CA GLN A 42 6.11 -42.46 35.91
C GLN A 42 6.71 -43.28 34.75
N LEU A 43 7.86 -42.86 34.21
CA LEU A 43 8.49 -43.44 33.03
C LEU A 43 9.72 -44.26 33.42
N THR A 44 9.90 -45.40 32.78
CA THR A 44 11.14 -46.18 32.93
C THR A 44 12.30 -45.46 32.22
N PRO A 45 13.57 -45.71 32.62
CA PRO A 45 14.72 -45.08 31.99
C PRO A 45 14.76 -45.29 30.46
N GLU A 46 14.38 -46.47 29.98
CA GLU A 46 14.39 -46.82 28.56
C GLU A 46 13.36 -46.03 27.73
N GLU A 47 12.23 -45.67 28.32
CA GLU A 47 11.19 -44.84 27.69
C GLU A 47 11.53 -43.34 27.77
N ARG A 48 12.28 -42.93 28.80
CA ARG A 48 12.63 -41.53 29.06
C ARG A 48 13.64 -40.98 28.06
N TYR A 49 14.64 -41.76 27.66
CA TYR A 49 15.70 -41.29 26.75
C TYR A 49 15.17 -40.85 25.36
N PRO A 50 14.33 -41.64 24.66
CA PRO A 50 13.77 -41.22 23.37
C PRO A 50 12.94 -39.93 23.46
N ILE A 51 12.18 -39.77 24.55
CA ILE A 51 11.33 -38.59 24.78
C ILE A 51 12.18 -37.34 24.99
N ILE A 52 13.26 -37.43 25.78
CA ILE A 52 14.19 -36.30 25.99
C ILE A 52 14.87 -35.92 24.67
N TRP A 53 15.34 -36.90 23.89
CA TRP A 53 15.95 -36.64 22.59
C TRP A 53 14.98 -35.99 21.62
N PHE A 54 13.74 -36.47 21.54
CA PHE A 54 12.69 -35.83 20.75
C PHE A 54 12.45 -34.39 21.20
N LEU A 55 12.34 -34.15 22.51
CA LEU A 55 12.07 -32.84 23.09
C LEU A 55 13.16 -31.79 22.81
N VAL A 56 14.42 -32.21 22.73
CA VAL A 56 15.55 -31.31 22.42
C VAL A 56 15.75 -31.18 20.91
N LEU A 57 15.71 -32.29 20.17
CA LEU A 57 16.09 -32.32 18.76
C LEU A 57 14.98 -31.77 17.85
N PHE A 58 13.72 -32.10 18.13
CA PHE A 58 12.60 -31.69 17.28
C PHE A 58 12.47 -30.17 17.17
N PRO A 59 12.49 -29.38 18.27
CA PRO A 59 12.40 -27.93 18.17
C PRO A 59 13.61 -27.29 17.48
N LEU A 60 14.81 -27.87 17.63
CA LEU A 60 16.01 -27.40 16.94
C LEU A 60 15.93 -27.62 15.43
N VAL A 61 15.46 -28.79 14.99
CA VAL A 61 15.27 -29.10 13.56
C VAL A 61 14.20 -28.19 12.95
N VAL A 62 13.07 -28.01 13.65
CA VAL A 62 11.99 -27.13 13.18
C VAL A 62 12.47 -25.68 13.11
N LEU A 63 13.20 -25.20 14.12
CA LEU A 63 13.79 -23.86 14.11
C LEU A 63 14.77 -23.70 12.94
N ALA A 64 15.66 -24.68 12.69
CA ALA A 64 16.62 -24.61 11.60
C ALA A 64 15.96 -24.58 10.21
N VAL A 65 14.95 -25.43 9.98
CA VAL A 65 14.16 -25.43 8.74
C VAL A 65 13.40 -24.12 8.57
N PHE A 66 12.81 -23.61 9.65
CA PHE A 66 12.07 -22.36 9.64
C PHE A 66 12.98 -21.15 9.38
N SER A 67 14.12 -21.06 10.07
CA SER A 67 15.14 -20.05 9.83
C SER A 67 15.67 -20.13 8.41
N TRP A 68 15.91 -21.33 7.86
CA TRP A 68 16.34 -21.50 6.48
C TRP A 68 15.28 -21.05 5.46
N LEU A 69 14.00 -21.32 5.71
CA LEU A 69 12.88 -20.86 4.88
C LEU A 69 12.75 -19.33 4.90
N VAL A 70 12.80 -18.73 6.09
CA VAL A 70 12.76 -17.28 6.27
C VAL A 70 13.98 -16.62 5.60
N SER A 71 15.17 -17.21 5.76
CA SER A 71 16.42 -16.72 5.17
C SER A 71 16.53 -16.87 3.64
N LYS A 72 15.58 -17.54 2.97
CA LYS A 72 15.62 -17.73 1.50
C LYS A 72 14.45 -17.03 0.78
N HIS A 73 13.45 -16.50 1.50
CA HIS A 73 12.21 -15.91 0.95
C HIS A 73 11.86 -14.51 1.51
N HIS A 74 12.84 -13.67 1.86
CA HIS A 74 12.62 -12.34 2.46
C HIS A 74 11.80 -11.35 1.61
N HIS A 75 11.59 -11.60 0.31
CA HIS A 75 10.97 -10.63 -0.60
C HIS A 75 9.43 -10.65 -0.62
N LYS A 76 8.75 -11.58 0.09
CA LYS A 76 7.27 -11.70 0.04
C LYS A 76 6.59 -12.14 1.35
N LEU A 77 7.16 -11.92 2.53
CA LEU A 77 6.61 -12.46 3.80
C LEU A 77 6.18 -11.43 4.85
N TYR A 78 6.19 -10.14 4.55
CA TYR A 78 5.52 -9.15 5.40
C TYR A 78 4.38 -8.49 4.63
N ALA A 79 3.14 -8.72 5.08
CA ALA A 79 2.07 -7.80 4.78
C ALA A 79 2.35 -6.49 5.55
N PRO A 80 1.92 -5.31 5.07
CA PRO A 80 2.18 -4.01 5.72
C PRO A 80 1.77 -3.90 7.21
N LYS A 81 1.02 -4.89 7.73
CA LYS A 81 0.51 -4.95 9.11
C LYS A 81 1.48 -5.52 10.15
N ASP A 82 2.61 -6.12 9.76
CA ASP A 82 3.47 -6.86 10.70
C ASP A 82 4.80 -6.15 11.05
N TYR A 83 4.99 -4.90 10.63
CA TYR A 83 6.11 -4.07 11.10
C TYR A 83 5.77 -3.49 12.49
N SER A 84 6.36 -4.08 13.52
CA SER A 84 6.35 -3.54 14.89
C SER A 84 7.05 -2.18 14.93
N ASN A 85 6.25 -1.12 14.98
CA ASN A 85 6.59 0.14 15.62
C ASN A 85 5.27 0.82 15.98
N ASP A 86 5.05 1.04 17.28
CA ASP A 86 3.81 1.56 17.84
C ASP A 86 3.43 2.96 17.31
N GLU A 87 4.38 3.67 16.71
CA GLU A 87 4.14 4.94 16.00
C GLU A 87 3.46 4.76 14.63
N PHE A 88 3.55 3.58 14.01
CA PHE A 88 2.86 3.28 12.75
C PHE A 88 1.38 2.92 12.96
N PHE A 89 0.99 2.46 14.15
CA PHE A 89 -0.41 2.13 14.46
C PHE A 89 -1.30 3.37 14.53
N LEU A 90 -0.81 4.48 15.10
CA LEU A 90 -1.53 5.76 15.07
C LEU A 90 -1.64 6.31 13.64
N ASN A 91 -0.56 6.19 12.87
CA ASN A 91 -0.54 6.61 11.47
C ASN A 91 -1.36 5.71 10.54
N ILE A 92 -1.50 4.41 10.86
CA ILE A 92 -2.36 3.45 10.15
C ILE A 92 -3.81 3.61 10.58
N SER A 93 -4.13 3.85 11.86
CA SER A 93 -5.51 4.13 12.24
C SER A 93 -5.98 5.41 11.60
N ASP A 94 -5.11 6.42 11.51
CA ASP A 94 -5.37 7.64 10.76
C ASP A 94 -5.39 7.36 9.25
N ALA A 95 -4.51 6.53 8.69
CA ALA A 95 -4.54 6.20 7.25
C ALA A 95 -5.69 5.25 6.87
N LEU A 96 -6.18 4.40 7.77
CA LEU A 96 -7.31 3.47 7.58
C LEU A 96 -8.63 4.15 7.89
N SER A 97 -8.70 5.08 8.85
CA SER A 97 -9.83 6.01 8.93
C SER A 97 -9.87 6.85 7.67
N THR A 98 -8.73 7.38 7.21
CA THR A 98 -8.64 8.09 5.92
C THR A 98 -9.03 7.18 4.73
N THR A 99 -8.59 5.92 4.66
CA THR A 99 -8.98 5.01 3.55
C THR A 99 -10.47 4.67 3.59
N LYS A 100 -11.05 4.56 4.79
CA LYS A 100 -12.48 4.29 4.97
C LYS A 100 -13.31 5.53 4.65
N ASP A 101 -12.86 6.71 5.07
CA ASP A 101 -13.43 8.01 4.73
C ASP A 101 -13.21 8.35 3.24
N GLU A 102 -12.13 7.87 2.60
CA GLU A 102 -11.82 8.03 1.16
C GLU A 102 -12.66 7.11 0.28
N VAL A 103 -12.89 5.86 0.69
CA VAL A 103 -13.82 4.94 0.00
C VAL A 103 -15.25 5.42 0.20
N ASP A 104 -15.61 5.88 1.40
CA ASP A 104 -16.92 6.47 1.66
C ASP A 104 -17.11 7.81 0.90
N ASP A 105 -16.11 8.69 0.80
CA ASP A 105 -16.21 9.95 0.02
C ASP A 105 -16.17 9.71 -1.49
N LEU A 106 -15.41 8.71 -1.99
CA LEU A 106 -15.49 8.27 -3.39
C LEU A 106 -16.88 7.70 -3.69
N ASP A 107 -17.39 6.77 -2.86
CA ASP A 107 -18.70 6.16 -3.05
C ASP A 107 -19.80 7.23 -2.97
N ILE A 108 -19.72 8.18 -2.03
CA ILE A 108 -20.65 9.31 -1.92
C ILE A 108 -20.57 10.26 -3.12
N LYS A 109 -19.38 10.51 -3.70
CA LYS A 109 -19.23 11.34 -4.91
C LYS A 109 -19.67 10.61 -6.17
N ILE A 110 -19.41 9.32 -6.27
CA ILE A 110 -19.91 8.45 -7.34
C ILE A 110 -21.43 8.40 -7.28
N GLU A 111 -22.02 8.14 -6.11
CA GLU A 111 -23.48 8.16 -5.91
C GLU A 111 -24.08 9.54 -6.22
N ARG A 112 -23.48 10.64 -5.74
CA ARG A 112 -23.96 11.99 -6.08
C ARG A 112 -23.86 12.30 -7.57
N GLY A 113 -22.76 11.92 -8.22
CA GLY A 113 -22.59 12.09 -9.66
C GLY A 113 -23.58 11.26 -10.47
N ILE A 114 -23.90 10.04 -10.02
CA ILE A 114 -24.93 9.20 -10.61
C ILE A 114 -26.32 9.83 -10.40
N ILE A 115 -26.65 10.25 -9.17
CA ILE A 115 -27.97 10.81 -8.82
C ILE A 115 -28.20 12.12 -9.59
N SER A 116 -27.24 13.04 -9.64
CA SER A 116 -27.40 14.33 -10.33
C SER A 116 -27.65 14.16 -11.84
N VAL A 117 -27.09 13.11 -12.43
CA VAL A 117 -27.26 12.81 -13.86
C VAL A 117 -28.59 12.09 -14.10
N VAL A 118 -28.95 11.11 -13.27
CA VAL A 118 -30.20 10.33 -13.37
C VAL A 118 -31.44 11.17 -12.98
N THR A 119 -31.29 12.24 -12.21
CA THR A 119 -32.40 13.17 -11.88
C THR A 119 -32.37 14.48 -12.66
N SER A 120 -31.45 14.65 -13.60
CA SER A 120 -31.44 15.83 -14.47
C SER A 120 -32.71 15.87 -15.34
N GLU A 121 -33.31 17.06 -15.48
CA GLU A 121 -34.52 17.23 -16.32
C GLU A 121 -34.27 16.80 -17.77
N GLU A 122 -33.05 16.99 -18.27
CA GLU A 122 -32.60 16.52 -19.59
C GLU A 122 -32.65 14.99 -19.74
N PHE A 123 -32.31 14.24 -18.68
CA PHE A 123 -32.37 12.78 -18.67
C PHE A 123 -33.82 12.26 -18.64
N VAL A 124 -34.68 12.87 -17.82
CA VAL A 124 -36.11 12.52 -17.74
C VAL A 124 -36.80 12.79 -19.08
N GLN A 125 -36.43 13.89 -19.75
CA GLN A 125 -36.96 14.23 -21.07
C GLN A 125 -36.49 13.25 -22.15
N LYS A 126 -35.20 12.91 -22.18
CA LYS A 126 -34.63 11.93 -23.13
C LYS A 126 -35.16 10.51 -22.93
N LEU A 127 -35.47 10.11 -21.70
CA LEU A 127 -36.11 8.83 -21.41
C LEU A 127 -37.56 8.80 -21.91
N ASN A 128 -38.32 9.88 -21.72
CA ASN A 128 -39.70 9.98 -22.18
C ASN A 128 -39.83 10.01 -23.72
N GLU A 129 -38.79 10.49 -24.42
CA GLU A 129 -38.75 10.56 -25.88
C GLU A 129 -38.20 9.26 -26.53
N ALA A 130 -37.48 8.42 -25.79
CA ALA A 130 -36.78 7.24 -26.33
C ALA A 130 -37.65 5.97 -26.33
N ASN A 131 -38.41 5.74 -27.40
CA ASN A 131 -39.06 4.45 -27.70
C ASN A 131 -38.04 3.36 -28.13
N GLY A 132 -37.13 2.97 -27.23
CA GLY A 132 -36.26 1.79 -27.39
C GLY A 132 -34.74 2.02 -27.40
N GLY A 133 -34.28 3.27 -27.39
CA GLY A 133 -32.85 3.64 -27.40
C GLY A 133 -32.18 3.78 -26.02
N VAL A 134 -32.86 3.37 -24.94
CA VAL A 134 -32.43 3.58 -23.54
C VAL A 134 -31.00 3.10 -23.28
N ARG A 135 -30.56 2.03 -23.97
CA ARG A 135 -29.23 1.45 -23.79
C ARG A 135 -28.11 2.33 -24.36
N GLU A 136 -28.30 2.97 -25.52
CA GLU A 136 -27.30 3.88 -26.11
C GLU A 136 -27.16 5.16 -25.29
N ILE A 137 -28.28 5.67 -24.76
CA ILE A 137 -28.29 6.85 -23.88
C ILE A 137 -27.53 6.54 -22.57
N LEU A 138 -27.72 5.36 -21.99
CA LEU A 138 -26.97 4.93 -20.80
C LEU A 138 -25.46 4.78 -21.06
N TYR A 139 -25.04 4.35 -22.26
CA TYR A 139 -23.63 4.28 -22.63
C TYR A 139 -22.99 5.66 -22.80
N ASP A 140 -23.62 6.59 -23.52
CA ASP A 140 -23.14 7.97 -23.69
C ASP A 140 -23.03 8.69 -22.33
N ILE A 141 -23.97 8.43 -21.43
CA ILE A 141 -23.95 8.98 -20.07
C ILE A 141 -22.85 8.35 -19.22
N ALA A 142 -22.70 7.02 -19.21
CA ALA A 142 -21.64 6.36 -18.48
C ALA A 142 -20.25 6.82 -18.96
N GLU A 143 -20.10 7.05 -20.26
CA GLU A 143 -18.88 7.59 -20.85
C GLU A 143 -18.64 9.05 -20.42
N LYS A 144 -19.66 9.91 -20.46
CA LYS A 144 -19.57 11.30 -19.98
C LYS A 144 -19.21 11.38 -18.50
N VAL A 145 -19.86 10.58 -17.66
CA VAL A 145 -19.57 10.52 -16.22
C VAL A 145 -18.15 10.00 -16.00
N SER A 146 -17.74 8.93 -16.70
CA SER A 146 -16.37 8.42 -16.59
C SER A 146 -15.34 9.47 -17.00
N LYS A 147 -15.62 10.26 -18.03
CA LYS A 147 -14.75 11.33 -18.52
C LYS A 147 -14.68 12.50 -17.56
N GLU A 148 -15.82 12.93 -17.02
CA GLU A 148 -15.91 14.05 -16.07
C GLU A 148 -15.25 13.72 -14.73
N VAL A 149 -15.49 12.50 -14.22
CA VAL A 149 -14.83 11.98 -13.01
C VAL A 149 -13.32 11.88 -13.22
N LYS A 150 -12.86 11.38 -14.38
CA LYS A 150 -11.42 11.39 -14.71
C LYS A 150 -10.84 12.80 -14.74
N SER A 151 -11.55 13.77 -15.33
CA SER A 151 -11.06 15.15 -15.43
C SER A 151 -11.07 15.94 -14.12
N THR A 152 -11.83 15.51 -13.11
CA THR A 152 -12.01 16.26 -11.85
C THR A 152 -11.43 15.57 -10.63
N ALA A 153 -11.19 14.26 -10.68
CA ALA A 153 -10.71 13.49 -9.54
C ALA A 153 -9.34 12.83 -9.78
N PHE A 154 -8.83 12.79 -11.02
CA PHE A 154 -7.59 12.09 -11.35
C PHE A 154 -6.54 13.03 -11.92
N ILE A 155 -5.28 12.69 -11.67
CA ILE A 155 -4.12 13.22 -12.38
C ILE A 155 -3.63 12.19 -13.38
N GLU A 156 -3.12 12.67 -14.51
CA GLU A 156 -2.41 11.83 -15.48
C GLU A 156 -0.91 12.07 -15.36
N VAL A 157 -0.14 10.98 -15.23
CA VAL A 157 1.31 11.01 -15.19
C VAL A 157 1.84 10.28 -16.41
N ASP A 158 2.43 11.02 -17.35
CA ASP A 158 3.07 10.51 -18.55
C ASP A 158 4.54 10.19 -18.28
N ALA A 159 4.91 8.91 -18.35
CA ALA A 159 6.28 8.44 -18.20
C ALA A 159 6.82 7.78 -19.48
N ARG A 160 6.16 7.95 -20.63
CA ARG A 160 6.47 7.21 -21.86
C ARG A 160 7.89 7.46 -22.36
N GLU A 161 8.25 8.74 -22.49
CA GLU A 161 9.59 9.15 -22.93
C GLU A 161 10.67 8.76 -21.93
N PHE A 162 10.37 8.90 -20.64
CA PHE A 162 11.31 8.60 -19.57
C PHE A 162 11.61 7.09 -19.46
N ALA A 163 10.58 6.26 -19.58
CA ALA A 163 10.67 4.82 -19.45
C ALA A 163 11.00 4.09 -20.76
N GLY A 164 10.88 4.77 -21.91
CA GLY A 164 11.02 4.15 -23.23
C GLY A 164 9.88 3.17 -23.56
N ASP A 165 8.71 3.37 -22.95
CA ASP A 165 7.57 2.45 -23.01
C ASP A 165 6.31 3.25 -23.38
N ARG A 166 5.70 2.93 -24.53
CA ARG A 166 4.58 3.70 -25.11
C ARG A 166 3.30 3.63 -24.29
N ASP A 167 3.17 2.63 -23.41
CA ASP A 167 1.96 2.39 -22.63
C ASP A 167 2.06 2.89 -21.17
N LYS A 168 3.14 3.60 -20.82
CA LYS A 168 3.37 4.12 -19.47
C LYS A 168 2.74 5.49 -19.21
N ILE A 169 1.41 5.52 -19.30
CA ILE A 169 0.58 6.62 -18.78
C ILE A 169 -0.19 6.08 -17.58
N PHE A 170 -0.15 6.80 -16.46
CA PHE A 170 -0.83 6.41 -15.23
C PHE A 170 -1.91 7.43 -14.89
N SER A 171 -3.13 6.97 -14.66
CA SER A 171 -4.19 7.78 -14.06
C SER A 171 -4.26 7.46 -12.57
N LEU A 172 -4.12 8.49 -11.72
CA LEU A 172 -4.07 8.35 -10.27
C LEU A 172 -5.11 9.28 -9.62
N PRO A 173 -5.96 8.78 -8.69
CA PRO A 173 -6.92 9.62 -8.00
C PRO A 173 -6.20 10.58 -7.05
N VAL A 174 -6.54 11.87 -7.12
CA VAL A 174 -5.92 12.93 -6.30
C VAL A 174 -6.16 12.69 -4.81
N SER A 175 -7.34 12.22 -4.45
CA SER A 175 -7.73 11.94 -3.06
C SER A 175 -6.87 10.88 -2.39
N ALA A 176 -6.20 10.00 -3.15
CA ALA A 176 -5.33 8.97 -2.59
C ALA A 176 -3.99 9.51 -2.05
N PHE A 177 -3.73 10.81 -2.19
CA PHE A 177 -2.48 11.44 -1.77
C PHE A 177 -2.76 12.60 -0.83
N ARG A 178 -2.39 12.44 0.44
CA ARG A 178 -2.47 13.52 1.43
C ARG A 178 -1.39 14.57 1.23
N ASN A 179 -0.25 14.18 0.68
CA ASN A 179 0.91 15.04 0.48
C ASN A 179 1.73 14.62 -0.73
N PHE A 180 2.69 15.47 -1.07
CA PHE A 180 3.52 15.30 -2.25
C PHE A 180 4.39 14.04 -2.20
N ASP A 181 4.93 13.66 -1.03
CA ASP A 181 5.73 12.44 -0.90
C ASP A 181 4.97 11.18 -1.31
N GLN A 182 3.70 11.06 -0.92
CA GLN A 182 2.87 9.90 -1.29
C GLN A 182 2.68 9.81 -2.81
N LEU A 183 2.52 10.95 -3.49
CA LEU A 183 2.48 11.01 -4.94
C LEU A 183 3.83 10.60 -5.55
N LEU A 184 4.94 11.13 -5.04
CA LEU A 184 6.29 10.82 -5.54
C LEU A 184 6.62 9.34 -5.39
N ASP A 185 6.32 8.74 -4.25
CA ASP A 185 6.50 7.31 -4.00
C ASP A 185 5.67 6.49 -5.00
N ARG A 186 4.40 6.87 -5.19
CA ARG A 186 3.51 6.16 -6.13
C ARG A 186 4.03 6.20 -7.56
N VAL A 187 4.54 7.35 -8.01
CA VAL A 187 5.14 7.49 -9.34
C VAL A 187 6.43 6.69 -9.42
N PHE A 188 7.32 6.81 -8.43
CA PHE A 188 8.60 6.09 -8.37
C PHE A 188 8.43 4.58 -8.54
N PHE A 189 7.48 3.95 -7.84
CA PHE A 189 7.23 2.51 -7.96
C PHE A 189 6.73 2.07 -9.34
N ARG A 190 6.29 3.00 -10.20
CA ARG A 190 5.89 2.74 -11.59
C ARG A 190 7.01 2.99 -12.61
N LEU A 191 8.08 3.67 -12.20
CA LEU A 191 9.26 3.92 -13.03
C LEU A 191 10.13 2.66 -13.20
N PRO A 192 11.04 2.63 -14.19
CA PRO A 192 11.98 1.53 -14.35
C PRO A 192 12.83 1.31 -13.09
N ARG A 193 13.12 0.03 -12.79
CA ARG A 193 13.91 -0.37 -11.61
C ARG A 193 15.35 0.16 -11.57
N THR A 194 15.82 0.76 -12.66
CA THR A 194 17.14 1.40 -12.76
C THR A 194 17.22 2.71 -11.97
N ILE A 195 16.08 3.34 -11.65
CA ILE A 195 16.04 4.56 -10.86
C ILE A 195 16.24 4.24 -9.39
N LYS A 196 17.20 4.91 -8.76
CA LYS A 196 17.49 4.74 -7.33
C LYS A 196 16.47 5.50 -6.47
N PRO A 197 16.13 5.00 -5.28
CA PRO A 197 15.25 5.71 -4.34
C PRO A 197 15.85 7.06 -3.93
N PHE A 198 15.00 8.01 -3.53
CA PHE A 198 15.39 9.35 -3.05
C PHE A 198 16.27 10.15 -4.04
N THR A 199 15.98 9.99 -5.34
CA THR A 199 16.67 10.72 -6.42
C THR A 199 15.77 11.70 -7.17
N TYR A 200 14.58 12.00 -6.64
CA TYR A 200 13.73 13.06 -7.16
C TYR A 200 14.49 14.40 -7.12
N GLY A 201 14.45 15.17 -8.21
CA GLY A 201 15.26 16.38 -8.38
C GLY A 201 16.63 16.16 -9.02
N HIS A 202 17.09 14.90 -9.11
CA HIS A 202 18.41 14.57 -9.66
C HIS A 202 18.36 13.58 -10.82
N SER A 203 17.62 12.48 -10.66
CA SER A 203 17.46 11.46 -11.71
C SER A 203 16.15 11.59 -12.47
N TRP A 204 15.13 12.15 -11.83
CA TRP A 204 13.81 12.38 -12.42
C TRP A 204 13.11 13.53 -11.69
N VAL A 205 12.21 14.21 -12.40
CA VAL A 205 11.31 15.24 -11.86
C VAL A 205 9.94 15.13 -12.52
N LEU A 206 8.91 15.64 -11.83
CA LEU A 206 7.61 15.89 -12.41
C LEU A 206 7.56 17.33 -12.95
N VAL A 207 7.07 17.47 -14.17
CA VAL A 207 6.83 18.75 -14.81
C VAL A 207 5.36 18.82 -15.16
N ASP A 208 4.71 19.91 -14.82
CA ASP A 208 3.34 20.18 -15.26
C ASP A 208 3.33 20.43 -16.77
N ILE A 209 2.45 19.76 -17.51
CA ILE A 209 2.42 19.85 -18.97
C ILE A 209 1.88 21.20 -19.45
N GLU A 210 1.01 21.84 -18.67
CA GLU A 210 0.34 23.09 -19.04
C GLU A 210 1.22 24.29 -18.77
N THR A 211 1.84 24.35 -17.59
CA THR A 211 2.77 25.44 -17.24
C THR A 211 4.19 25.19 -17.72
N ASN A 212 4.53 23.93 -18.04
CA ASN A 212 5.88 23.47 -18.33
C ASN A 212 6.87 23.74 -17.17
N GLU A 213 6.37 23.91 -15.95
CA GLU A 213 7.17 24.15 -14.75
C GLU A 213 7.46 22.86 -13.98
N VAL A 214 8.63 22.80 -13.37
CA VAL A 214 9.04 21.68 -12.51
C VAL A 214 8.35 21.79 -11.16
N ILE A 215 7.71 20.72 -10.72
CA ILE A 215 7.18 20.63 -9.36
C ILE A 215 8.35 20.38 -8.40
N LYS A 216 8.81 21.44 -7.74
CA LYS A 216 9.96 21.38 -6.82
C LYS A 216 9.57 20.79 -5.47
N SER A 217 10.28 19.74 -5.04
CA SER A 217 10.16 19.24 -3.67
C SER A 217 10.93 20.13 -2.68
N VAL A 218 10.62 20.03 -1.39
CA VAL A 218 11.38 20.68 -0.30
C VAL A 218 12.87 20.32 -0.38
N GLY A 219 13.19 19.06 -0.69
CA GLY A 219 14.57 18.60 -0.87
C GLY A 219 15.33 19.37 -1.96
N MET A 220 14.66 19.66 -3.08
CA MET A 220 15.21 20.47 -4.17
C MET A 220 15.39 21.93 -3.77
N ILE A 221 14.40 22.53 -3.11
CA ILE A 221 14.44 23.93 -2.66
C ILE A 221 15.61 24.15 -1.67
N LYS A 222 15.87 23.18 -0.80
CA LYS A 222 16.96 23.22 0.19
C LYS A 222 18.33 22.81 -0.38
N GLY A 223 18.41 22.38 -1.63
CA GLY A 223 19.67 21.92 -2.24
C GLY A 223 20.24 20.67 -1.56
N THR A 224 19.39 19.70 -1.22
CA THR A 224 19.81 18.49 -0.49
C THR A 224 20.69 17.57 -1.36
N GLU A 225 21.60 16.84 -0.73
CA GLU A 225 22.42 15.82 -1.37
C GLU A 225 21.61 14.63 -1.90
N ILE A 226 22.10 14.03 -2.99
CA ILE A 226 21.48 12.88 -3.68
C ILE A 226 21.36 11.70 -2.73
N GLY A 227 20.18 11.05 -2.71
CA GLY A 227 19.96 9.82 -1.95
C GLY A 227 19.57 10.03 -0.49
N LYS A 228 19.53 11.29 -0.02
CA LYS A 228 19.03 11.63 1.31
C LYS A 228 17.52 11.88 1.24
N ARG A 229 16.77 11.19 2.10
CA ARG A 229 15.34 11.41 2.24
C ARG A 229 15.07 12.76 2.92
N VAL A 230 14.18 13.55 2.32
CA VAL A 230 13.64 14.79 2.88
C VAL A 230 12.15 14.75 2.65
N ASP A 231 11.37 14.77 3.73
CA ASP A 231 9.92 14.68 3.62
C ASP A 231 9.31 16.02 3.18
N ASP A 232 8.27 15.92 2.35
CA ASP A 232 7.47 17.02 1.80
C ASP A 232 5.98 16.78 2.08
N TYR A 233 5.53 17.34 3.21
CA TYR A 233 4.17 17.20 3.73
C TYR A 233 3.15 18.17 3.09
N ARG A 234 3.55 18.98 2.10
CA ARG A 234 2.65 19.92 1.43
C ARG A 234 1.54 19.17 0.71
N ALA A 235 0.33 19.73 0.72
CA ALA A 235 -0.78 19.17 -0.03
C ALA A 235 -0.53 19.32 -1.54
N LEU A 236 -1.12 18.44 -2.35
CA LEU A 236 -1.02 18.51 -3.81
C LEU A 236 -1.56 19.85 -4.34
N SER A 237 -2.62 20.38 -3.74
CA SER A 237 -3.20 21.68 -4.09
C SER A 237 -2.22 22.84 -3.91
N ASP A 238 -1.36 22.80 -2.89
CA ASP A 238 -0.35 23.84 -2.63
C ASP A 238 0.74 23.87 -3.71
N LEU A 239 0.86 22.76 -4.46
CA LEU A 239 1.77 22.58 -5.58
C LEU A 239 1.09 22.82 -6.94
N GLY A 240 -0.18 23.24 -6.95
CA GLY A 240 -0.97 23.39 -8.17
C GLY A 240 -1.41 22.06 -8.78
N ILE A 241 -1.27 20.94 -8.05
CA ILE A 241 -1.68 19.62 -8.53
C ILE A 241 -3.10 19.34 -8.03
N GLY A 242 -4.02 19.16 -8.98
CA GLY A 242 -5.44 18.91 -8.70
C GLY A 242 -6.04 17.94 -9.71
N GLY A 243 -7.36 17.74 -9.61
CA GLY A 243 -8.08 16.94 -10.59
C GLY A 243 -7.92 17.51 -11.99
N GLY A 244 -7.56 16.65 -12.94
CA GLY A 244 -7.31 17.03 -14.33
C GLY A 244 -5.86 17.44 -14.62
N SER A 245 -5.00 17.62 -13.60
CA SER A 245 -3.60 17.96 -13.84
C SER A 245 -2.90 16.86 -14.64
N ARG A 246 -2.10 17.28 -15.62
CA ARG A 246 -1.30 16.39 -16.46
C ARG A 246 0.17 16.66 -16.22
N LEU A 247 0.87 15.64 -15.74
CA LEU A 247 2.26 15.70 -15.36
C LEU A 247 3.09 14.81 -16.29
N LYS A 248 4.30 15.24 -16.61
CA LYS A 248 5.28 14.42 -17.33
C LYS A 248 6.47 14.11 -16.44
N VAL A 249 6.95 12.87 -16.53
CA VAL A 249 8.20 12.45 -15.90
C VAL A 249 9.35 12.76 -16.87
N VAL A 250 10.33 13.55 -16.42
CA VAL A 250 11.48 13.92 -17.26
C VAL A 250 12.78 13.80 -16.48
N ARG A 251 13.90 13.73 -17.21
CA ARG A 251 15.23 13.89 -16.62
C ARG A 251 15.47 15.39 -16.34
N PRO A 252 15.94 15.76 -15.14
CA PRO A 252 16.24 17.16 -14.85
C PRO A 252 17.44 17.65 -15.66
N ASN A 253 17.26 18.78 -16.37
CA ASN A 253 18.30 19.47 -17.13
C ASN A 253 18.82 20.71 -16.38
N ALA A 254 19.88 21.36 -16.87
CA ALA A 254 20.49 22.54 -16.24
C ALA A 254 19.53 23.74 -16.06
N HIS A 255 18.45 23.82 -16.86
CA HIS A 255 17.38 24.82 -16.70
C HIS A 255 16.36 24.48 -15.61
N ASN A 256 16.40 23.27 -15.05
CA ASN A 256 15.42 22.69 -14.12
C ASN A 256 16.05 22.32 -12.75
N LYS A 257 17.31 22.70 -12.49
CA LYS A 257 17.98 22.57 -11.19
C LYS A 257 17.75 23.80 -10.32
#